data_AF-A0A354K6M4-F1
#
_entry.id   AF-A0A354K6M4-F1
#
_cell.length_a   1.000
_cell.length_b   1.000
_cell.length_c   1.000
_cell.angle_alpha   90.00
_cell.angle_beta   90.00
_cell.angle_gamma   90.00
#
_symmetry.space_group_name_H-M   'P 1'
#
loop_
_entity.id
_entity.type
_entity.pdbx_description
1 polymer ?
#
loop_
_entity_poly.entity_id
_entity_poly.type
_entity_poly.pdbx_seq_one_letter_code
_entity_poly.pdbx_strand_id
1 'polypeptide(L)'
;MHIPLFHRIYIHYNIEYRRIQWAHENISQIAGCATEIFCRSHHDDCMKVNAQFRDRAGLQSYAIRDCSAKCCDWCADVSGKYPANETPAGFWGRHDNCKCSILYESKRSGRQLLRGTSKKWEVVAPDAGAGELVRLTAEQAAAAGAPNPTIFTAETAPIKSNLTVISPEQAKVLQSRSLTNGSNRGKMETGEFKPATQKEIQQFVKQMKSLGFASVTGFERFSERSSLLHEISEDFRILHRDFPEVFAALHLNFEQTKTLGENAYAEYDPVLRRITLNPFFYNDLDFMKKKYESDLLDNFHPKGTTYRANIPHEFGHAVTDYYGIKEKQLAKQIYSETHEMHFTRKLGDDWIISGLCTYASEFHYGEIVSESFAEYYSSANPRDLCKKIVDFCLGERVK
;
A
#
# COMPACT_ATOMS: atom_id res chain seq x y z
N MET A 1 -38.02 55.92 -1.33
CA MET A 1 -38.35 54.52 -0.96
C MET A 1 -37.25 53.98 -0.06
N HIS A 2 -37.48 53.95 1.25
CA HIS A 2 -36.55 53.35 2.20
C HIS A 2 -36.72 51.84 2.17
N ILE A 3 -35.73 51.11 1.66
CA ILE A 3 -35.67 49.65 1.81
C ILE A 3 -35.46 49.38 3.32
N PRO A 4 -36.36 48.64 3.99
CA PRO A 4 -36.26 48.37 5.42
C PRO A 4 -34.92 47.73 5.78
N LEU A 5 -34.36 48.10 6.94
CA LEU A 5 -33.06 47.63 7.43
C LEU A 5 -32.93 46.09 7.37
N PHE A 6 -34.03 45.39 7.65
CA PHE A 6 -34.15 43.93 7.56
C PHE A 6 -33.88 43.36 6.17
N HIS A 7 -34.33 44.04 5.10
CA HIS A 7 -34.16 43.57 3.74
C HIS A 7 -32.72 43.76 3.24
N ARG A 8 -32.02 44.80 3.72
CA ARG A 8 -30.59 44.99 3.47
C ARG A 8 -29.72 43.93 4.15
N ILE A 9 -30.05 43.56 5.39
CA ILE A 9 -29.34 42.51 6.13
C ILE A 9 -29.52 41.15 5.45
N TYR A 10 -30.74 40.83 5.00
CA TYR A 10 -31.05 39.58 4.31
C TYR A 10 -30.32 39.45 2.94
N ILE A 11 -30.23 40.54 2.18
CA ILE A 11 -29.48 40.56 0.91
C ILE A 11 -27.98 40.38 1.16
N HIS A 12 -27.40 41.09 2.14
CA HIS A 12 -25.99 40.94 2.49
C HIS A 12 -25.65 39.52 2.95
N TYR A 13 -26.49 38.92 3.80
CA TYR A 13 -26.29 37.55 4.27
C TYR A 13 -26.33 36.53 3.13
N ASN A 14 -27.26 36.68 2.16
CA ASN A 14 -27.34 35.79 1.00
C ASN A 14 -26.15 35.94 0.04
N ILE A 15 -25.60 37.15 -0.12
CA ILE A 15 -24.40 37.38 -0.94
C ILE A 15 -23.18 36.71 -0.29
N GLU A 16 -22.98 36.89 1.01
CA GLU A 16 -21.86 36.27 1.72
C GLU A 16 -22.00 34.74 1.81
N TYR A 17 -23.21 34.22 2.00
CA TYR A 17 -23.45 32.77 1.96
C TYR A 17 -23.10 32.16 0.59
N ARG A 18 -23.48 32.81 -0.52
CA ARG A 18 -23.10 32.37 -1.87
C ARG A 18 -21.59 32.44 -2.13
N ARG A 19 -20.89 33.43 -1.57
CA ARG A 19 -19.43 33.52 -1.67
C ARG A 19 -18.73 32.39 -0.93
N ILE A 20 -19.22 32.02 0.25
CA ILE A 20 -18.69 30.90 1.04
C ILE A 20 -18.93 29.57 0.31
N GLN A 21 -20.13 29.35 -0.24
CA GLN A 21 -20.44 28.15 -1.03
C GLN A 21 -19.54 28.05 -2.28
N TRP A 22 -19.39 29.15 -3.02
CA TRP A 22 -18.47 29.21 -4.16
C TRP A 22 -17.02 28.92 -3.76
N ALA A 23 -16.55 29.47 -2.64
CA ALA A 23 -15.20 29.21 -2.13
C ALA A 23 -15.02 27.73 -1.74
N HIS A 24 -15.99 27.11 -1.08
CA HIS A 24 -15.97 25.68 -0.71
C HIS A 24 -15.95 24.77 -1.94
N GLU A 25 -16.74 25.07 -2.96
CA GLU A 25 -16.75 24.32 -4.23
C GLU A 25 -15.40 24.44 -4.96
N ASN A 26 -14.82 25.64 -5.02
CA ASN A 26 -13.50 25.85 -5.61
C ASN A 26 -12.39 25.13 -4.83
N ILE A 27 -12.40 25.20 -3.50
CA ILE A 27 -11.42 24.50 -2.65
C ILE A 27 -11.53 22.99 -2.85
N SER A 28 -12.76 22.45 -2.87
CA SER A 28 -13.00 21.02 -3.07
C SER A 28 -12.56 20.56 -4.46
N GLN A 29 -12.79 21.39 -5.48
CA GLN A 29 -12.35 21.11 -6.85
C GLN A 29 -10.82 21.15 -6.97
N ILE A 30 -10.16 22.14 -6.38
CA ILE A 30 -8.69 22.25 -6.36
C ILE A 30 -8.08 21.05 -5.61
N ALA A 31 -8.64 20.69 -4.45
CA ALA A 31 -8.19 19.53 -3.67
C ALA A 31 -8.39 18.21 -4.44
N GLY A 32 -9.53 18.05 -5.12
CA GLY A 32 -9.80 16.90 -5.98
C GLY A 32 -8.82 16.79 -7.15
N CYS A 33 -8.59 17.91 -7.86
CA CYS A 33 -7.62 17.96 -8.95
C CYS A 33 -6.19 17.67 -8.45
N ALA A 34 -5.78 18.22 -7.30
CA ALA A 34 -4.46 17.97 -6.73
C ALA A 34 -4.25 16.48 -6.37
N THR A 35 -5.27 15.85 -5.76
CA THR A 35 -5.25 14.42 -5.43
C THR A 35 -5.17 13.57 -6.70
N GLU A 36 -5.98 13.90 -7.72
CA GLU A 36 -5.97 13.20 -8.99
C GLU A 36 -4.61 13.31 -9.71
N ILE A 37 -3.99 14.49 -9.71
CA ILE A 37 -2.67 14.73 -10.31
C ILE A 37 -1.59 13.96 -9.54
N PHE A 38 -1.65 13.96 -8.20
CA PHE A 38 -0.72 13.19 -7.36
C PHE A 38 -0.81 11.69 -7.64
N CYS A 39 -2.01 11.11 -7.61
CA CYS A 39 -2.21 9.69 -7.90
C CYS A 39 -1.78 9.32 -9.32
N ARG A 40 -2.06 10.18 -10.31
CA ARG A 40 -1.62 9.97 -11.70
C ARG A 40 -0.10 10.10 -11.86
N SER A 41 0.53 11.04 -11.16
CA SER A 41 1.99 11.19 -11.18
C SER A 41 2.68 9.99 -10.54
N HIS A 42 2.19 9.54 -9.39
CA HIS A 42 2.71 8.35 -8.72
C HIS A 42 2.53 7.09 -9.59
N HIS A 43 1.35 6.91 -10.18
CA HIS A 43 1.09 5.84 -11.14
C HIS A 43 2.07 5.89 -12.33
N ASP A 44 2.32 7.07 -12.91
CA ASP A 44 3.24 7.21 -14.03
C ASP A 44 4.70 6.95 -13.65
N ASP A 45 5.12 7.29 -12.43
CA ASP A 45 6.43 6.94 -11.89
C ASP A 45 6.59 5.42 -11.74
N CYS A 46 5.56 4.73 -11.23
CA CYS A 46 5.51 3.27 -11.22
C CYS A 46 5.57 2.68 -12.64
N MET A 47 4.82 3.27 -13.58
CA MET A 47 4.83 2.84 -14.98
C MET A 47 6.19 3.03 -15.64
N LYS A 48 6.88 4.14 -15.36
CA LYS A 48 8.25 4.41 -15.84
C LYS A 48 9.22 3.32 -15.40
N VAL A 49 9.25 2.99 -14.11
CA VAL A 49 10.16 1.96 -13.57
C VAL A 49 9.88 0.60 -14.21
N ASN A 50 8.61 0.24 -14.33
CA ASN A 50 8.19 -1.03 -14.94
C ASN A 50 8.52 -1.08 -16.44
N ALA A 51 8.27 0.01 -17.17
CA ALA A 51 8.56 0.13 -18.59
C ALA A 51 10.06 -0.01 -18.89
N GLN A 52 10.89 0.69 -18.11
CA GLN A 52 12.35 0.65 -18.24
C GLN A 52 12.95 -0.68 -17.81
N PHE A 53 12.38 -1.33 -16.80
CA PHE A 53 12.78 -2.69 -16.41
C PHE A 53 12.52 -3.70 -17.55
N ARG A 54 11.33 -3.67 -18.14
CA ARG A 54 10.94 -4.59 -19.22
C ARG A 54 11.78 -4.37 -20.48
N ASP A 55 12.07 -3.12 -20.82
CA ASP A 55 12.95 -2.79 -21.93
C ASP A 55 14.39 -3.28 -21.71
N ARG A 56 14.94 -3.08 -20.50
CA ARG A 56 16.24 -3.64 -20.10
C ARG A 56 16.27 -5.18 -20.10
N ALA A 57 15.13 -5.82 -19.90
CA ALA A 57 14.95 -7.27 -19.99
C ALA A 57 14.75 -7.77 -21.45
N GLY A 58 14.87 -6.90 -22.45
CA GLY A 58 14.79 -7.25 -23.87
C GLY A 58 13.38 -7.31 -24.44
N LEU A 59 12.37 -6.81 -23.72
CA LEU A 59 11.01 -6.63 -24.25
C LEU A 59 10.89 -5.24 -24.85
N GLN A 60 10.74 -5.13 -26.18
CA GLN A 60 10.58 -3.83 -26.85
C GLN A 60 9.39 -3.07 -26.27
N SER A 61 9.69 -2.03 -25.50
CA SER A 61 8.74 -1.33 -24.67
C SER A 61 8.67 0.13 -25.06
N TYR A 62 7.47 0.65 -25.25
CA TYR A 62 7.23 2.02 -25.67
C TYR A 62 6.39 2.77 -24.63
N ALA A 63 6.76 4.02 -24.38
CA ALA A 63 5.95 4.98 -23.65
C ALA A 63 5.30 5.94 -24.65
N ILE A 64 4.00 6.14 -24.53
CA ILE A 64 3.20 6.98 -25.42
C ILE A 64 2.53 8.04 -24.56
N ARG A 65 2.84 9.31 -24.80
CA ARG A 65 2.10 10.41 -24.17
C ARG A 65 1.03 10.91 -25.14
N ASP A 66 -0.22 10.57 -24.85
CA ASP A 66 -1.37 11.00 -25.62
C ASP A 66 -1.90 12.34 -25.08
N CYS A 67 -1.90 13.33 -25.97
CA CYS A 67 -2.38 14.68 -25.72
C CYS A 67 -3.69 15.02 -26.45
N SER A 68 -4.43 13.99 -26.90
CA SER A 68 -5.72 14.13 -27.60
C SER A 68 -6.78 14.96 -26.84
N ALA A 69 -6.66 15.08 -25.51
CA ALA A 69 -7.53 15.90 -24.68
C ALA A 69 -6.90 17.25 -24.31
N LYS A 70 -7.06 18.30 -25.15
CA LYS A 70 -6.72 19.72 -24.89
C LYS A 70 -5.61 19.94 -23.85
N CYS A 71 -4.41 19.46 -24.16
CA CYS A 71 -3.26 19.56 -23.28
C CYS A 71 -2.62 20.96 -23.32
N CYS A 72 -1.85 21.30 -22.31
CA CYS A 72 -1.05 22.53 -22.33
C CYS A 72 0.11 22.39 -23.34
N ASP A 73 0.64 23.52 -23.81
CA ASP A 73 1.65 23.59 -24.87
C ASP A 73 2.85 22.68 -24.59
N TRP A 74 3.39 22.72 -23.37
CA TRP A 74 4.51 21.84 -23.00
C TRP A 74 4.19 20.33 -23.10
N CYS A 75 2.99 19.91 -22.67
CA CYS A 75 2.59 18.50 -22.76
C CYS A 75 2.43 18.08 -24.22
N ALA A 76 1.96 18.98 -25.07
CA ALA A 76 1.88 18.77 -26.51
C ALA A 76 3.29 18.66 -27.13
N ASP A 77 4.23 19.50 -26.69
CA ASP A 77 5.62 19.50 -27.19
C ASP A 77 6.38 18.20 -26.86
N VAL A 78 6.13 17.60 -25.69
CA VAL A 78 6.73 16.31 -25.28
C VAL A 78 5.84 15.11 -25.61
N SER A 79 4.74 15.32 -26.34
CA SER A 79 3.82 14.24 -26.73
C SER A 79 4.41 13.39 -27.85
N GLY A 80 4.08 12.10 -27.85
CA GLY A 80 4.62 11.17 -28.83
C GLY A 80 4.87 9.79 -28.27
N LYS A 81 5.39 8.91 -29.13
CA LYS A 81 5.73 7.53 -28.82
C LYS A 81 7.24 7.35 -28.83
N TYR A 82 7.80 6.92 -27.70
CA TYR A 82 9.24 6.76 -27.50
C TYR A 82 9.57 5.36 -26.96
N PRO A 83 10.76 4.81 -27.22
CA PRO A 83 11.26 3.69 -26.44
C PRO A 83 11.29 4.04 -24.95
N ALA A 84 10.94 3.10 -24.08
CA ALA A 84 10.78 3.35 -22.65
C ALA A 84 12.07 3.88 -21.97
N ASN A 85 13.24 3.51 -22.50
CA ASN A 85 14.55 3.98 -22.04
C ASN A 85 15.05 5.25 -22.74
N GLU A 86 14.36 5.74 -23.77
CA GLU A 86 14.78 6.88 -24.61
C GLU A 86 13.70 7.98 -24.65
N THR A 87 12.95 8.16 -23.56
CA THR A 87 11.94 9.21 -23.44
C THR A 87 12.60 10.60 -23.28
N PRO A 88 12.07 11.67 -23.87
CA PRO A 88 12.61 13.02 -23.72
C PRO A 88 12.55 13.51 -22.27
N ALA A 89 13.42 14.46 -21.92
CA ALA A 89 13.44 15.05 -20.59
C ALA A 89 12.08 15.71 -20.28
N GLY A 90 11.53 15.44 -19.09
CA GLY A 90 10.20 15.92 -18.71
C GLY A 90 9.02 15.08 -19.23
N PHE A 91 9.24 14.06 -20.08
CA PHE A 91 8.17 13.20 -20.60
C PHE A 91 7.28 12.56 -19.53
N TRP A 92 7.84 12.24 -18.35
CA TRP A 92 7.11 11.63 -17.23
C TRP A 92 6.52 12.65 -16.25
N GLY A 93 6.86 13.93 -16.41
CA GLY A 93 6.37 15.00 -15.56
C GLY A 93 4.92 15.37 -15.90
N ARG A 94 4.14 15.70 -14.87
CA ARG A 94 2.79 16.24 -15.00
C ARG A 94 2.75 17.72 -14.60
N HIS A 95 1.92 18.48 -15.29
CA HIS A 95 1.59 19.85 -14.93
C HIS A 95 0.24 19.91 -14.23
N ASP A 96 0.07 20.95 -13.43
CA ASP A 96 -1.19 21.22 -12.75
C ASP A 96 -2.35 21.32 -13.75
N ASN A 97 -3.41 20.56 -13.47
CA ASN A 97 -4.66 20.53 -14.22
C ASN A 97 -4.57 20.05 -15.69
N CYS A 98 -3.47 19.37 -16.09
CA CYS A 98 -3.36 18.81 -17.44
C CYS A 98 -4.00 17.41 -17.54
N LYS A 99 -4.77 17.18 -18.61
CA LYS A 99 -5.51 15.92 -18.86
C LYS A 99 -4.79 14.94 -19.79
N CYS A 100 -3.49 15.11 -20.01
CA CYS A 100 -2.69 14.19 -20.83
C CYS A 100 -2.64 12.81 -20.19
N SER A 101 -2.61 11.77 -21.04
CA SER A 101 -2.47 10.38 -20.61
C SER A 101 -1.11 9.85 -21.02
N ILE A 102 -0.45 9.11 -20.12
CA ILE A 102 0.75 8.35 -20.46
C ILE A 102 0.34 6.89 -20.52
N LEU A 103 0.59 6.28 -21.67
CA LEU A 103 0.25 4.91 -22.01
C LEU A 103 1.54 4.13 -22.20
N TYR A 104 1.49 2.84 -21.91
CA TYR A 104 2.61 1.93 -22.10
C TYR A 104 2.22 0.84 -23.10
N GLU A 105 3.09 0.58 -24.07
CA GLU A 105 2.92 -0.47 -25.06
C GLU A 105 4.17 -1.36 -25.11
N SER A 106 4.06 -2.62 -24.69
CA SER A 106 5.10 -3.62 -24.92
C SER A 106 4.77 -4.45 -26.15
N LYS A 107 5.70 -4.57 -27.11
CA LYS A 107 5.57 -5.54 -28.21
C LYS A 107 5.94 -6.96 -27.73
N ARG A 108 4.94 -7.82 -27.53
CA ARG A 108 5.00 -9.28 -27.77
C ARG A 108 3.58 -9.80 -28.01
N SER A 109 3.26 -10.12 -29.26
CA SER A 109 2.02 -10.75 -29.77
C SER A 109 0.71 -10.51 -28.97
N GLY A 110 -0.05 -9.48 -29.35
CA GLY A 110 -1.46 -9.28 -28.96
C GLY A 110 -1.75 -8.02 -28.14
N ARG A 111 -2.85 -7.32 -28.45
CA ARG A 111 -3.41 -6.20 -27.66
C ARG A 111 -4.69 -6.66 -26.97
N GLN A 112 -4.97 -6.17 -25.76
CA GLN A 112 -6.27 -6.31 -25.09
C GLN A 112 -7.08 -5.01 -25.29
N LEU A 113 -8.29 -5.11 -25.83
CA LEU A 113 -9.23 -3.99 -25.95
C LEU A 113 -10.25 -4.06 -24.82
N LEU A 114 -10.31 -3.03 -23.96
CA LEU A 114 -11.40 -2.83 -23.02
C LEU A 114 -12.43 -1.88 -23.62
N ARG A 115 -13.53 -2.43 -24.13
CA ARG A 115 -14.79 -1.71 -24.35
C ARG A 115 -15.94 -2.57 -23.83
N GLY A 116 -16.62 -2.09 -22.78
CA GLY A 116 -17.83 -2.73 -22.21
C GLY A 116 -17.59 -4.02 -21.42
N THR A 117 -18.67 -4.64 -20.95
CA THR A 117 -18.74 -5.76 -19.98
C THR A 117 -18.35 -7.15 -20.52
N SER A 118 -17.69 -7.26 -21.67
CA SER A 118 -17.19 -8.55 -22.19
C SER A 118 -15.70 -8.49 -22.49
N LYS A 119 -14.93 -9.40 -21.89
CA LYS A 119 -13.49 -9.58 -22.17
C LYS A 119 -13.31 -10.61 -23.29
N LYS A 120 -12.79 -10.20 -24.45
CA LYS A 120 -12.33 -11.13 -25.51
C LYS A 120 -10.91 -10.77 -25.94
N TRP A 121 -10.15 -11.80 -26.30
CA TRP A 121 -8.77 -11.71 -26.78
C TRP A 121 -8.74 -11.84 -28.30
N GLU A 122 -7.99 -10.97 -28.97
CA GLU A 122 -7.61 -11.15 -30.38
C GLU A 122 -6.09 -11.06 -30.54
N VAL A 123 -5.55 -12.00 -31.33
CA VAL A 123 -4.13 -12.06 -31.67
C VAL A 123 -3.94 -11.39 -33.04
N VAL A 124 -3.08 -10.39 -33.12
CA VAL A 124 -2.75 -9.68 -34.38
C VAL A 124 -1.35 -10.10 -34.85
N ALA A 125 -1.17 -10.20 -36.18
CA ALA A 125 0.06 -10.66 -36.82
C ALA A 125 1.27 -9.71 -36.59
N PRO A 126 2.51 -10.22 -36.65
CA PRO A 126 3.72 -9.52 -36.19
C PRO A 126 4.14 -8.27 -36.99
N ASP A 127 3.57 -8.02 -38.17
CA ASP A 127 4.10 -7.15 -39.22
C ASP A 127 3.13 -6.03 -39.67
N ALA A 128 2.13 -5.69 -38.86
CA ALA A 128 1.22 -4.58 -39.16
C ALA A 128 1.88 -3.18 -39.00
N GLY A 129 2.74 -2.81 -39.96
CA GLY A 129 2.79 -1.45 -40.51
C GLY A 129 3.56 -0.36 -39.76
N ALA A 130 4.87 -0.51 -39.54
CA ALA A 130 5.75 0.65 -39.33
C ALA A 130 7.07 0.42 -40.07
N GLY A 131 7.39 1.32 -41.01
CA GLY A 131 8.61 1.24 -41.82
C GLY A 131 9.90 1.38 -41.00
N GLU A 132 11.03 1.23 -41.69
CA GLU A 132 12.37 1.21 -41.10
C GLU A 132 12.76 2.55 -40.46
N LEU A 133 13.40 2.48 -39.29
CA LEU A 133 13.75 3.64 -38.45
C LEU A 133 15.00 4.36 -38.98
N VAL A 134 14.96 5.69 -39.08
CA VAL A 134 16.14 6.53 -39.40
C VAL A 134 16.55 7.37 -38.19
N ARG A 135 17.85 7.38 -37.88
CA ARG A 135 18.45 8.13 -36.77
C ARG A 135 18.81 9.55 -37.22
N LEU A 136 18.36 10.58 -36.49
CA LEU A 136 18.69 11.98 -36.78
C LEU A 136 20.08 12.37 -36.26
N THR A 137 20.75 13.29 -36.94
CA THR A 137 22.06 13.83 -36.53
C THR A 137 21.93 14.94 -35.48
N ALA A 138 23.03 15.25 -34.79
CA ALA A 138 23.07 16.27 -33.74
C ALA A 138 22.68 17.67 -34.25
N GLU A 139 22.98 18.00 -35.51
CA GLU A 139 22.59 19.28 -36.12
C GLU A 139 21.09 19.34 -36.45
N GLN A 140 20.48 18.21 -36.82
CA GLN A 140 19.03 18.12 -37.06
C GLN A 140 18.23 18.24 -35.76
N ALA A 141 18.80 17.79 -34.64
CA ALA A 141 18.23 18.00 -33.31
C ALA A 141 18.35 19.46 -32.84
N ALA A 142 19.45 20.15 -33.16
CA ALA A 142 19.66 21.55 -32.78
C ALA A 142 18.76 22.53 -33.55
N ALA A 143 18.41 22.21 -34.81
CA ALA A 143 17.50 23.01 -35.62
C ALA A 143 16.02 22.98 -35.16
N ALA A 144 15.65 22.03 -34.28
CA ALA A 144 14.28 21.87 -33.78
C ALA A 144 13.91 22.82 -32.62
N GLY A 145 14.84 23.66 -32.15
CA GLY A 145 14.58 24.88 -31.37
C GLY A 145 13.79 24.73 -30.07
N ALA A 146 14.48 24.62 -28.92
CA ALA A 146 13.98 25.12 -27.64
C ALA A 146 15.14 25.64 -26.77
N PRO A 147 15.03 26.83 -26.15
CA PRO A 147 16.10 27.44 -25.38
C PRO A 147 16.29 26.75 -24.01
N ASN A 148 17.51 26.78 -23.49
CA ASN A 148 17.84 26.31 -22.14
C ASN A 148 17.02 27.06 -21.07
N PRO A 149 16.21 26.39 -20.23
CA PRO A 149 15.56 27.06 -19.12
C PRO A 149 16.53 27.25 -17.95
N THR A 150 16.46 28.43 -17.37
CA THR A 150 17.13 28.84 -16.13
C THR A 150 16.66 27.96 -14.97
N ILE A 151 17.61 27.44 -14.19
CA ILE A 151 17.34 26.65 -12.99
C ILE A 151 16.90 27.61 -11.87
N PHE A 152 15.68 27.45 -11.35
CA PHE A 152 15.28 28.08 -10.09
C PHE A 152 15.84 27.27 -8.92
N THR A 153 16.81 27.83 -8.20
CA THR A 153 17.23 27.32 -6.88
C THR A 153 16.32 27.88 -5.79
N ALA A 154 16.19 27.15 -4.68
CA ALA A 154 15.22 27.37 -3.60
C ALA A 154 15.32 28.72 -2.85
N GLU A 155 16.18 29.65 -3.27
CA GLU A 155 16.49 30.89 -2.54
C GLU A 155 15.61 32.10 -2.94
N THR A 156 14.73 32.00 -3.93
CA THR A 156 13.97 33.17 -4.43
C THR A 156 12.44 33.08 -4.33
N ALA A 157 11.87 32.11 -3.62
CA ALA A 157 10.43 32.08 -3.39
C ALA A 157 10.04 32.95 -2.17
N PRO A 158 9.20 34.01 -2.32
CA PRO A 158 8.72 34.77 -1.17
C PRO A 158 7.68 33.94 -0.41
N ILE A 159 8.11 33.34 0.70
CA ILE A 159 7.21 32.67 1.64
C ILE A 159 6.40 33.75 2.37
N LYS A 160 5.10 33.84 2.10
CA LYS A 160 4.16 34.48 3.03
C LYS A 160 3.61 33.43 3.99
N SER A 161 4.05 33.62 5.24
CA SER A 161 3.79 32.88 6.47
C SER A 161 2.33 32.56 6.77
N ASN A 162 2.09 31.36 7.32
CA ASN A 162 1.43 31.14 8.62
C ASN A 162 1.42 29.65 8.99
N LEU A 163 2.60 29.04 9.08
CA LEU A 163 2.77 27.75 9.73
C LEU A 163 3.65 27.96 10.96
N THR A 164 3.15 27.50 12.09
CA THR A 164 3.74 27.66 13.42
C THR A 164 5.17 27.12 13.42
N VAL A 165 6.14 28.01 13.66
CA VAL A 165 7.56 27.69 13.67
C VAL A 165 7.86 26.79 14.86
N ILE A 166 8.17 25.54 14.56
CA ILE A 166 8.75 24.57 15.48
C ILE A 166 10.15 25.10 15.88
N SER A 167 10.49 25.06 17.16
CA SER A 167 11.74 25.67 17.66
C SER A 167 13.00 25.02 17.06
N PRO A 168 14.15 25.72 16.98
CA PRO A 168 15.40 25.18 16.43
C PRO A 168 15.88 23.88 17.11
N GLU A 169 15.51 23.65 18.38
CA GLU A 169 15.78 22.41 19.10
C GLU A 169 14.90 21.24 18.63
N GLN A 170 13.63 21.49 18.38
CA GLN A 170 12.70 20.50 17.84
C GLN A 170 13.01 20.17 16.36
N ALA A 171 13.57 21.12 15.58
CA ALA A 171 14.03 20.89 14.22
C ALA A 171 15.28 19.99 14.14
N LYS A 172 16.18 20.05 15.14
CA LYS A 172 17.36 19.17 15.21
C LYS A 172 17.00 17.70 15.42
N VAL A 173 15.89 17.40 16.13
CA VAL A 173 15.42 16.03 16.35
C VAL A 173 14.82 15.41 15.08
N LEU A 174 14.26 16.22 14.19
CA LEU A 174 13.67 15.77 12.91
C LEU A 174 14.71 15.68 11.78
N GLN A 175 15.69 16.60 11.74
CA GLN A 175 16.75 16.57 10.72
C GLN A 175 17.80 15.47 10.94
N SER A 176 17.88 14.85 12.11
CA SER A 176 18.73 13.66 12.33
C SER A 176 18.08 12.35 11.85
N ARG A 177 16.85 12.37 11.34
CA ARG A 177 16.11 11.16 10.89
C ARG A 177 15.71 11.14 9.43
N SER A 178 15.87 12.23 8.70
CA SER A 178 15.53 12.28 7.28
C SER A 178 16.51 13.21 6.58
N LEU A 179 17.60 12.62 6.04
CA LEU A 179 18.40 13.08 4.90
C LEU A 179 19.68 12.22 4.81
N THR A 180 19.57 11.04 4.18
CA THR A 180 20.61 10.53 3.27
C THR A 180 19.93 9.83 2.09
N ASN A 181 19.30 10.61 1.22
CA ASN A 181 19.17 10.24 -0.19
C ASN A 181 20.25 11.01 -0.94
N GLY A 182 21.37 10.32 -1.14
CA GLY A 182 22.53 10.76 -1.89
C GLY A 182 23.36 9.53 -2.14
N SER A 183 23.86 9.39 -3.38
CA SER A 183 24.67 8.29 -3.90
C SER A 183 25.95 8.01 -3.11
N ASN A 184 25.80 7.54 -1.88
CA ASN A 184 26.80 6.85 -1.11
C ASN A 184 26.29 5.43 -0.96
N ARG A 185 27.10 4.47 -1.40
CA ARG A 185 27.24 3.21 -0.67
C ARG A 185 27.72 3.58 0.73
N GLY A 186 26.82 4.12 1.55
CA GLY A 186 27.01 4.22 2.98
C GLY A 186 27.09 2.78 3.42
N LYS A 187 28.29 2.36 3.79
CA LYS A 187 28.47 1.20 4.65
C LYS A 187 27.64 1.45 5.91
N MET A 188 26.37 1.04 5.89
CA MET A 188 25.76 0.49 7.09
C MET A 188 26.73 -0.56 7.59
N GLU A 189 27.01 -0.55 8.89
CA GLU A 189 27.91 -1.49 9.55
C GLU A 189 27.79 -2.85 8.86
N THR A 190 28.87 -3.27 8.22
CA THR A 190 28.93 -4.48 7.42
C THR A 190 28.93 -5.67 8.38
N GLY A 191 27.82 -5.88 9.07
CA GLY A 191 27.36 -7.22 9.36
C GLY A 191 27.02 -7.81 8.00
N GLU A 192 27.94 -8.60 7.47
CA GLU A 192 27.76 -9.33 6.22
C GLU A 192 26.37 -9.99 6.23
N PHE A 193 25.51 -9.64 5.28
CA PHE A 193 24.22 -10.30 5.13
C PHE A 193 24.48 -11.80 5.00
N LYS A 194 24.10 -12.56 6.02
CA LYS A 194 24.32 -13.99 6.07
C LYS A 194 22.95 -14.67 6.07
N PRO A 195 22.56 -15.33 4.96
CA PRO A 195 21.32 -16.07 4.91
C PRO A 195 21.37 -17.23 5.91
N ALA A 196 20.21 -17.64 6.39
CA ALA A 196 20.07 -18.80 7.25
C ALA A 196 20.67 -20.04 6.57
N THR A 197 21.49 -20.77 7.31
CA THR A 197 22.05 -22.03 6.86
C THR A 197 20.97 -23.12 6.82
N GLN A 198 21.20 -24.17 6.03
CA GLN A 198 20.31 -25.33 5.99
C GLN A 198 20.10 -25.95 7.37
N LYS A 199 21.13 -25.92 8.24
CA LYS A 199 21.05 -26.41 9.61
C LYS A 199 20.12 -25.56 10.49
N GLU A 200 20.17 -24.23 10.35
CA GLU A 200 19.26 -23.31 11.06
C GLU A 200 17.82 -23.49 10.58
N ILE A 201 17.60 -23.65 9.27
CA ILE A 201 16.27 -23.95 8.70
C ILE A 201 15.73 -25.29 9.23
N GLN A 202 16.54 -26.34 9.24
CA GLN A 202 16.14 -27.65 9.80
C GLN A 202 15.82 -27.55 11.29
N GLN A 203 16.58 -26.76 12.05
CA GLN A 203 16.33 -26.51 13.46
C GLN A 203 15.02 -25.76 13.68
N PHE A 204 14.73 -24.74 12.86
CA PHE A 204 13.45 -24.04 12.84
C PHE A 204 12.29 -24.99 12.58
N VAL A 205 12.38 -25.81 11.52
CA VAL A 205 11.33 -26.79 11.18
C VAL A 205 11.08 -27.76 12.34
N LYS A 206 12.15 -28.22 13.00
CA LYS A 206 12.03 -29.08 14.20
C LYS A 206 11.36 -28.36 15.36
N GLN A 207 11.70 -27.10 15.60
CA GLN A 207 11.08 -26.27 16.65
C GLN A 207 9.58 -26.08 16.40
N MET A 208 9.19 -25.73 15.17
CA MET A 208 7.77 -25.57 14.81
C MET A 208 7.02 -26.90 14.99
N LYS A 209 7.57 -28.03 14.52
CA LYS A 209 6.96 -29.34 14.79
C LYS A 209 6.82 -29.66 16.28
N SER A 210 7.77 -29.23 17.11
CA SER A 210 7.67 -29.42 18.58
C SER A 210 6.62 -28.54 19.25
N LEU A 211 6.16 -27.46 18.60
CA LEU A 211 4.98 -26.69 19.02
C LEU A 211 3.66 -27.37 18.63
N GLY A 212 3.70 -28.53 17.98
CA GLY A 212 2.50 -29.30 17.66
C GLY A 212 1.92 -29.07 16.26
N PHE A 213 2.55 -28.26 15.40
CA PHE A 213 2.13 -28.12 14.00
C PHE A 213 2.03 -29.49 13.30
N ALA A 214 0.90 -29.74 12.64
CA ALA A 214 0.63 -30.98 11.90
C ALA A 214 1.63 -31.19 10.75
N SER A 215 1.99 -30.12 10.05
CA SER A 215 3.12 -30.12 9.12
C SER A 215 3.80 -28.76 9.05
N VAL A 216 5.08 -28.79 8.66
CA VAL A 216 5.89 -27.59 8.39
C VAL A 216 6.65 -27.83 7.09
N THR A 217 6.35 -27.06 6.04
CA THR A 217 6.84 -27.29 4.65
C THR A 217 7.25 -25.99 3.96
N GLY A 218 8.04 -26.09 2.88
CA GLY A 218 8.39 -24.97 2.00
C GLY A 218 9.61 -24.14 2.44
N PHE A 219 10.04 -24.28 3.70
CA PHE A 219 11.15 -23.50 4.27
C PHE A 219 12.52 -23.81 3.67
N GLU A 220 12.66 -24.83 2.83
CA GLU A 220 13.85 -25.03 2.00
C GLU A 220 14.10 -23.87 1.02
N ARG A 221 13.08 -23.05 0.75
CA ARG A 221 13.16 -21.84 -0.10
C ARG A 221 13.43 -20.56 0.69
N PHE A 222 13.59 -20.65 2.02
CA PHE A 222 13.88 -19.51 2.87
C PHE A 222 15.32 -19.04 2.63
N SER A 223 15.50 -17.75 2.34
CA SER A 223 16.81 -17.17 1.98
C SER A 223 17.19 -15.94 2.81
N GLU A 224 16.43 -15.60 3.84
CA GLU A 224 16.70 -14.46 4.71
C GLU A 224 17.54 -14.87 5.94
N ARG A 225 17.92 -13.92 6.80
CA ARG A 225 18.70 -14.12 8.02
C ARG A 225 18.01 -15.05 9.01
N SER A 226 18.79 -15.84 9.76
CA SER A 226 18.26 -16.74 10.80
C SER A 226 17.58 -16.00 11.96
N SER A 227 17.90 -14.72 12.18
CA SER A 227 17.18 -13.87 13.13
C SER A 227 15.69 -13.77 12.82
N LEU A 228 15.30 -13.74 11.55
CA LEU A 228 13.88 -13.73 11.17
C LEU A 228 13.20 -15.08 11.49
N LEU A 229 13.88 -16.21 11.30
CA LEU A 229 13.36 -17.51 11.75
C LEU A 229 13.16 -17.56 13.27
N HIS A 230 14.05 -16.91 14.03
CA HIS A 230 13.91 -16.79 15.48
C HIS A 230 12.71 -15.91 15.86
N GLU A 231 12.49 -14.78 15.17
CA GLU A 231 11.32 -13.93 15.35
C GLU A 231 10.01 -14.68 15.04
N ILE A 232 9.93 -15.37 13.90
CA ILE A 232 8.78 -16.21 13.52
C ILE A 232 8.53 -17.26 14.59
N SER A 233 9.59 -17.91 15.09
CA SER A 233 9.46 -18.92 16.13
C SER A 233 8.93 -18.36 17.44
N GLU A 234 9.34 -17.14 17.81
CA GLU A 234 8.87 -16.48 19.01
C GLU A 234 7.39 -16.06 18.88
N ASP A 235 6.98 -15.55 17.72
CA ASP A 235 5.58 -15.21 17.45
C ASP A 235 4.67 -16.43 17.64
N PHE A 236 5.05 -17.58 17.07
CA PHE A 236 4.29 -18.82 17.27
C PHE A 236 4.38 -19.37 18.69
N ARG A 237 5.50 -19.21 19.42
CA ARG A 237 5.59 -19.62 20.83
C ARG A 237 4.62 -18.85 21.72
N ILE A 238 4.52 -17.54 21.51
CA ILE A 238 3.59 -16.68 22.26
C ILE A 238 2.15 -17.14 22.00
N LEU A 239 1.79 -17.39 20.73
CA LEU A 239 0.46 -17.88 20.36
C LEU A 239 0.18 -19.28 20.92
N HIS A 240 1.17 -20.19 20.87
CA HIS A 240 1.06 -21.54 21.43
C HIS A 240 0.87 -21.55 22.94
N ARG A 241 1.42 -20.58 23.68
CA ARG A 241 1.17 -20.46 25.12
C ARG A 241 -0.33 -20.32 25.40
N ASP A 242 -1.00 -19.54 24.58
CA ASP A 242 -2.38 -19.13 24.82
C ASP A 242 -3.39 -20.05 24.13
N PHE A 243 -3.03 -20.66 23.00
CA PHE A 243 -3.88 -21.55 22.19
C PHE A 243 -3.15 -22.83 21.71
N PRO A 244 -2.58 -23.65 22.61
CA PRO A 244 -1.77 -24.82 22.22
C PRO A 244 -2.59 -25.85 21.42
N GLU A 245 -3.88 -26.01 21.72
CA GLU A 245 -4.77 -26.95 21.05
C GLU A 245 -5.00 -26.68 19.55
N VAL A 246 -4.88 -25.43 19.11
CA VAL A 246 -5.07 -25.03 17.71
C VAL A 246 -3.94 -25.58 16.83
N PHE A 247 -2.72 -25.73 17.37
CA PHE A 247 -1.54 -26.14 16.62
C PHE A 247 -1.64 -27.57 16.08
N ALA A 248 -2.31 -28.47 16.81
CA ALA A 248 -2.41 -29.89 16.47
C ALA A 248 -3.03 -30.16 15.10
N ALA A 249 -3.91 -29.26 14.62
CA ALA A 249 -4.55 -29.35 13.31
C ALA A 249 -4.01 -28.30 12.32
N LEU A 250 -3.07 -27.45 12.74
CA LEU A 250 -2.57 -26.35 11.95
C LEU A 250 -1.33 -26.77 11.17
N HIS A 251 -1.30 -26.38 9.90
CA HIS A 251 -0.16 -26.57 9.00
C HIS A 251 0.55 -25.23 8.79
N LEU A 252 1.89 -25.23 8.81
CA LEU A 252 2.70 -24.07 8.46
C LEU A 252 3.38 -24.30 7.12
N ASN A 253 3.23 -23.36 6.21
CA ASN A 253 3.82 -23.44 4.88
C ASN A 253 4.58 -22.17 4.52
N PHE A 254 5.60 -22.32 3.68
CA PHE A 254 6.39 -21.22 3.14
C PHE A 254 6.45 -21.36 1.62
N GLU A 255 5.45 -20.82 0.93
CA GLU A 255 5.33 -20.97 -0.52
C GLU A 255 4.41 -19.89 -1.12
N GLN A 256 4.65 -19.52 -2.37
CA GLN A 256 3.67 -18.76 -3.15
C GLN A 256 2.57 -19.71 -3.62
N THR A 257 1.35 -19.55 -3.12
CA THR A 257 0.19 -20.33 -3.60
C THR A 257 -0.56 -19.57 -4.70
N LYS A 258 -1.53 -20.23 -5.35
CA LYS A 258 -2.41 -19.57 -6.33
C LYS A 258 -3.41 -18.62 -5.67
N THR A 259 -3.72 -18.84 -4.40
CA THR A 259 -4.69 -18.07 -3.60
C THR A 259 -4.02 -16.88 -2.93
N LEU A 260 -2.73 -17.00 -2.61
CA LEU A 260 -1.94 -15.94 -2.00
C LEU A 260 -1.71 -14.83 -3.03
N GLY A 261 -2.48 -13.75 -2.87
CA GLY A 261 -2.35 -12.56 -3.72
C GLY A 261 -0.92 -12.00 -3.67
N GLU A 262 -0.51 -11.35 -4.76
CA GLU A 262 0.84 -10.76 -4.89
C GLU A 262 1.17 -9.74 -3.77
N ASN A 263 0.15 -9.19 -3.11
CA ASN A 263 0.27 -8.19 -2.05
C ASN A 263 0.00 -8.72 -0.63
N ALA A 264 -0.31 -10.01 -0.46
CA ALA A 264 -0.61 -10.58 0.85
C ALA A 264 0.68 -11.04 1.55
N TYR A 265 0.91 -10.63 2.79
CA TYR A 265 2.08 -11.04 3.57
C TYR A 265 2.04 -12.53 3.93
N ALA A 266 0.86 -13.02 4.26
CA ALA A 266 0.56 -14.39 4.57
C ALA A 266 -0.92 -14.66 4.21
N GLU A 267 -1.35 -15.92 4.33
CA GLU A 267 -2.76 -16.31 4.21
C GLU A 267 -3.07 -17.45 5.18
N TYR A 268 -4.31 -17.49 5.66
CA TYR A 268 -4.92 -18.66 6.27
C TYR A 268 -5.90 -19.36 5.31
N ASP A 269 -5.68 -20.64 5.07
CA ASP A 269 -6.59 -21.52 4.35
C ASP A 269 -7.44 -22.34 5.35
N PRO A 270 -8.76 -22.11 5.47
CA PRO A 270 -9.62 -22.83 6.41
C PRO A 270 -9.86 -24.29 6.01
N VAL A 271 -9.79 -24.63 4.72
CA VAL A 271 -10.02 -26.00 4.25
C VAL A 271 -8.84 -26.88 4.62
N LEU A 272 -7.62 -26.36 4.42
CA LEU A 272 -6.39 -27.08 4.73
C LEU A 272 -5.86 -26.79 6.14
N ARG A 273 -6.53 -25.90 6.89
CA ARG A 273 -6.08 -25.35 8.18
C ARG A 273 -4.62 -24.99 8.15
N ARG A 274 -4.26 -24.08 7.25
CA ARG A 274 -2.87 -23.81 6.92
C ARG A 274 -2.59 -22.31 6.91
N ILE A 275 -1.57 -21.92 7.65
CA ILE A 275 -0.95 -20.61 7.51
C ILE A 275 0.17 -20.74 6.48
N THR A 276 0.11 -19.93 5.43
CA THR A 276 1.18 -19.83 4.43
C THR A 276 1.85 -18.46 4.54
N LEU A 277 3.15 -18.46 4.81
CA LEU A 277 3.97 -17.24 4.78
C LEU A 277 4.46 -16.99 3.35
N ASN A 278 4.31 -15.76 2.86
CA ASN A 278 4.66 -15.41 1.49
C ASN A 278 6.19 -15.26 1.31
N PRO A 279 6.85 -16.09 0.49
CA PRO A 279 8.28 -15.97 0.25
C PRO A 279 8.69 -14.62 -0.34
N PHE A 280 7.82 -13.96 -1.12
CA PHE A 280 8.11 -12.64 -1.70
C PHE A 280 8.43 -11.60 -0.61
N PHE A 281 7.72 -11.64 0.52
CA PHE A 281 7.94 -10.72 1.64
C PHE A 281 8.97 -11.27 2.63
N TYR A 282 8.86 -12.54 3.00
CA TYR A 282 9.70 -13.12 4.05
C TYR A 282 11.14 -13.44 3.60
N ASN A 283 11.43 -13.40 2.29
CA ASN A 283 12.81 -13.42 1.77
C ASN A 283 13.38 -12.02 1.50
N ASP A 284 12.63 -10.94 1.78
CA ASP A 284 13.10 -9.56 1.74
C ASP A 284 12.52 -8.79 2.94
N LEU A 285 13.12 -9.01 4.11
CA LEU A 285 12.66 -8.43 5.37
C LEU A 285 12.60 -6.90 5.34
N ASP A 286 13.55 -6.26 4.66
CA ASP A 286 13.61 -4.80 4.58
C ASP A 286 12.48 -4.25 3.71
N PHE A 287 12.14 -4.94 2.61
CA PHE A 287 10.97 -4.63 1.81
C PHE A 287 9.67 -4.85 2.60
N MET A 288 9.52 -5.98 3.29
CA MET A 288 8.35 -6.27 4.11
C MET A 288 8.13 -5.21 5.19
N LYS A 289 9.18 -4.80 5.90
CA LYS A 289 9.12 -3.73 6.91
C LYS A 289 8.61 -2.42 6.31
N LYS A 290 9.19 -1.97 5.19
CA LYS A 290 8.78 -0.72 4.52
C LYS A 290 7.34 -0.77 4.02
N LYS A 291 6.93 -1.90 3.43
CA LYS A 291 5.56 -2.07 2.94
C LYS A 291 4.55 -2.07 4.10
N TYR A 292 4.88 -2.74 5.21
CA TYR A 292 4.03 -2.75 6.41
C TYR A 292 3.92 -1.35 7.05
N GLU A 293 5.03 -0.60 7.11
CA GLU A 293 5.02 0.79 7.58
C GLU A 293 4.12 1.68 6.71
N SER A 294 4.09 1.46 5.38
CA SER A 294 3.15 2.15 4.49
C SER A 294 1.70 1.81 4.82
N ASP A 295 1.38 0.53 5.02
CA ASP A 295 0.02 0.08 5.32
C ASP A 295 -0.49 0.63 6.67
N LEU A 296 0.41 0.84 7.64
CA LEU A 296 0.10 1.51 8.90
C LEU A 296 -0.26 2.98 8.70
N LEU A 297 0.42 3.70 7.80
CA LEU A 297 0.12 5.10 7.48
C LEU A 297 -1.28 5.24 6.86
N ASP A 298 -1.71 4.23 6.09
CA ASP A 298 -3.04 4.17 5.47
C ASP A 298 -4.14 3.68 6.43
N ASN A 299 -3.81 3.45 7.71
CA ASN A 299 -4.72 2.89 8.72
C ASN A 299 -5.30 1.52 8.31
N PHE A 300 -4.58 0.78 7.45
CA PHE A 300 -4.97 -0.54 6.99
C PHE A 300 -4.86 -1.55 8.14
N HIS A 301 -3.72 -1.53 8.84
CA HIS A 301 -3.47 -2.35 10.03
C HIS A 301 -3.65 -1.57 11.35
N PRO A 302 -3.81 -2.26 12.49
CA PRO A 302 -3.92 -1.66 13.82
C PRO A 302 -2.72 -0.78 14.14
N LYS A 303 -2.96 0.35 14.80
CA LYS A 303 -1.88 1.29 15.13
C LYS A 303 -0.93 0.69 16.16
N GLY A 304 0.36 0.96 16.00
CA GLY A 304 1.40 0.53 16.94
C GLY A 304 1.87 -0.91 16.76
N THR A 305 1.40 -1.61 15.72
CA THR A 305 1.92 -2.92 15.34
C THR A 305 3.15 -2.78 14.42
N THR A 306 3.78 -3.91 14.11
CA THR A 306 4.88 -4.03 13.14
C THR A 306 4.62 -5.20 12.22
N TYR A 307 5.48 -5.46 11.21
CA TYR A 307 5.38 -6.63 10.32
C TYR A 307 5.23 -7.96 11.06
N ARG A 308 5.64 -8.04 12.34
CA ARG A 308 5.45 -9.23 13.18
C ARG A 308 3.98 -9.56 13.43
N ALA A 309 3.08 -8.60 13.25
CA ALA A 309 1.64 -8.78 13.39
C ALA A 309 1.02 -9.70 12.32
N ASN A 310 1.71 -9.92 11.20
CA ASN A 310 1.23 -10.79 10.12
C ASN A 310 0.96 -12.22 10.62
N ILE A 311 1.79 -12.76 11.51
CA ILE A 311 1.60 -14.13 12.05
C ILE A 311 0.41 -14.20 13.01
N PRO A 312 0.32 -13.35 14.05
CA PRO A 312 -0.87 -13.30 14.90
C PRO A 312 -2.16 -13.03 14.13
N HIS A 313 -2.12 -12.22 13.06
CA HIS A 313 -3.27 -11.99 12.18
C HIS A 313 -3.80 -13.31 11.59
N GLU A 314 -2.96 -14.05 10.85
CA GLU A 314 -3.38 -15.32 10.25
C GLU A 314 -3.79 -16.37 11.30
N PHE A 315 -3.11 -16.35 12.46
CA PHE A 315 -3.46 -17.23 13.56
C PHE A 315 -4.82 -16.88 14.17
N GLY A 316 -5.24 -15.62 14.15
CA GLY A 316 -6.59 -15.21 14.54
C GLY A 316 -7.68 -15.87 13.68
N HIS A 317 -7.47 -15.99 12.36
CA HIS A 317 -8.37 -16.76 11.51
C HIS A 317 -8.39 -18.26 11.88
N ALA A 318 -7.22 -18.84 12.20
CA ALA A 318 -7.13 -20.23 12.64
C ALA A 318 -7.92 -20.48 13.94
N VAL A 319 -7.83 -19.55 14.90
CA VAL A 319 -8.61 -19.58 16.14
C VAL A 319 -10.11 -19.47 15.86
N THR A 320 -10.52 -18.53 15.01
CA THR A 320 -11.92 -18.37 14.60
C THR A 320 -12.47 -19.67 13.99
N ASP A 321 -11.74 -20.27 13.05
CA ASP A 321 -12.15 -21.52 12.40
C ASP A 321 -12.21 -22.68 13.41
N TYR A 322 -11.21 -22.81 14.27
CA TYR A 322 -11.13 -23.88 15.27
C TYR A 322 -12.32 -23.85 16.25
N TYR A 323 -12.63 -22.67 16.79
CA TYR A 323 -13.72 -22.49 17.75
C TYR A 323 -15.09 -22.23 17.09
N GLY A 324 -15.14 -22.14 15.76
CA GLY A 324 -16.37 -21.84 15.02
C GLY A 324 -16.96 -20.46 15.35
N ILE A 325 -16.11 -19.50 15.73
CA ILE A 325 -16.50 -18.15 16.15
C ILE A 325 -17.23 -17.47 15.00
N LYS A 326 -18.35 -16.82 15.32
CA LYS A 326 -19.12 -16.01 14.37
C LYS A 326 -18.78 -14.54 14.59
N GLU A 327 -17.80 -14.01 13.87
CA GLU A 327 -17.21 -12.69 14.17
C GLU A 327 -18.25 -11.57 14.17
N LYS A 328 -19.20 -11.61 13.23
CA LYS A 328 -20.31 -10.64 13.20
C LYS A 328 -21.19 -10.69 14.45
N GLN A 329 -21.40 -11.87 15.03
CA GLN A 329 -22.18 -12.00 16.26
C GLN A 329 -21.37 -11.52 17.46
N LEU A 330 -20.08 -11.86 17.50
CA LEU A 330 -19.13 -11.35 18.49
C LEU A 330 -19.06 -9.82 18.49
N ALA A 331 -18.88 -9.20 17.32
CA ALA A 331 -18.86 -7.76 17.15
C ALA A 331 -20.14 -7.10 17.68
N LYS A 332 -21.31 -7.66 17.36
CA LYS A 332 -22.60 -7.20 17.88
C LYS A 332 -22.69 -7.30 19.39
N GLN A 333 -22.24 -8.42 19.97
CA GLN A 333 -22.26 -8.65 21.40
C GLN A 333 -21.39 -7.60 22.11
N ILE A 334 -20.12 -7.47 21.74
CA ILE A 334 -19.18 -6.52 22.37
C ILE A 334 -19.66 -5.08 22.20
N TYR A 335 -20.21 -4.73 21.02
CA TYR A 335 -20.79 -3.41 20.80
C TYR A 335 -21.93 -3.14 21.78
N SER A 336 -22.86 -4.08 21.95
CA SER A 336 -24.01 -3.92 22.87
C SER A 336 -23.62 -3.83 24.35
N GLU A 337 -22.47 -4.39 24.74
CA GLU A 337 -21.93 -4.27 26.09
C GLU A 337 -21.31 -2.89 26.37
N THR A 338 -20.97 -2.15 25.31
CA THR A 338 -20.22 -0.89 25.40
C THR A 338 -21.01 0.33 24.93
N HIS A 339 -22.14 0.12 24.25
CA HIS A 339 -22.94 1.17 23.64
C HIS A 339 -24.44 0.93 23.89
N GLU A 340 -25.17 2.01 24.17
CA GLU A 340 -26.62 1.97 24.38
C GLU A 340 -27.42 1.85 23.07
N MET A 341 -26.85 2.34 21.96
CA MET A 341 -27.51 2.33 20.66
C MET A 341 -27.57 0.93 20.06
N HIS A 342 -28.62 0.63 19.30
CA HIS A 342 -28.71 -0.62 18.57
C HIS A 342 -27.63 -0.72 17.48
N PHE A 343 -26.98 -1.88 17.38
CA PHE A 343 -25.96 -2.16 16.38
C PHE A 343 -26.52 -2.01 14.95
N THR A 344 -26.01 -1.04 14.21
CA THR A 344 -26.23 -0.92 12.75
C THR A 344 -24.93 -1.14 12.02
N ARG A 345 -24.98 -1.47 10.73
CA ARG A 345 -23.76 -1.65 9.93
C ARG A 345 -22.86 -0.42 10.00
N LYS A 346 -23.42 0.77 9.76
CA LYS A 346 -22.67 2.02 9.81
C LYS A 346 -22.00 2.24 11.17
N LEU A 347 -22.75 2.09 12.27
CA LEU A 347 -22.21 2.27 13.62
C LEU A 347 -21.15 1.22 13.97
N GLY A 348 -21.33 -0.02 13.51
CA GLY A 348 -20.34 -1.09 13.68
C GLY A 348 -19.06 -0.81 12.91
N ASP A 349 -19.17 -0.37 11.65
CA ASP A 349 -18.03 0.00 10.81
C ASP A 349 -17.27 1.18 11.45
N ASP A 350 -17.97 2.26 11.82
CA ASP A 350 -17.36 3.44 12.48
C ASP A 350 -16.66 3.06 13.79
N TRP A 351 -17.27 2.18 14.60
CA TRP A 351 -16.70 1.70 15.87
C TRP A 351 -15.46 0.83 15.66
N ILE A 352 -15.48 -0.10 14.72
CA ILE A 352 -14.34 -0.99 14.45
C ILE A 352 -13.19 -0.22 13.81
N ILE A 353 -13.47 0.68 12.88
CA ILE A 353 -12.42 1.47 12.21
C ILE A 353 -11.71 2.39 13.20
N SER A 354 -12.47 3.03 14.10
CA SER A 354 -11.90 3.90 15.14
C SER A 354 -11.23 3.11 16.28
N GLY A 355 -11.81 1.97 16.66
CA GLY A 355 -11.33 1.11 17.74
C GLY A 355 -10.18 0.19 17.35
N LEU A 356 -10.02 -0.12 16.06
CA LEU A 356 -9.07 -1.10 15.54
C LEU A 356 -8.36 -0.58 14.26
N CYS A 357 -8.87 -0.86 13.07
CA CYS A 357 -8.32 -0.37 11.80
C CYS A 357 -9.37 -0.49 10.68
N THR A 358 -9.03 0.02 9.50
CA THR A 358 -9.91 -0.07 8.33
C THR A 358 -10.17 -1.52 7.93
N TYR A 359 -9.11 -2.35 7.88
CA TYR A 359 -9.21 -3.72 7.40
C TYR A 359 -10.09 -4.61 8.29
N ALA A 360 -10.08 -4.38 9.60
CA ALA A 360 -10.94 -5.08 10.56
C ALA A 360 -12.45 -5.00 10.26
N SER A 361 -12.89 -3.96 9.56
CA SER A 361 -14.30 -3.76 9.19
C SER A 361 -14.70 -4.43 7.88
N GLU A 362 -13.74 -4.95 7.12
CA GLU A 362 -13.97 -5.61 5.84
C GLU A 362 -14.63 -7.00 6.01
N PHE A 363 -15.05 -7.59 4.89
CA PHE A 363 -15.65 -8.94 4.81
C PHE A 363 -16.77 -9.23 5.82
N HIS A 364 -17.61 -8.23 6.13
CA HIS A 364 -18.65 -8.35 7.15
C HIS A 364 -18.11 -8.69 8.55
N TYR A 365 -17.01 -8.04 8.94
CA TYR A 365 -16.31 -8.21 10.22
C TYR A 365 -15.47 -9.49 10.33
N GLY A 366 -15.18 -10.16 9.21
CA GLY A 366 -14.35 -11.37 9.19
C GLY A 366 -12.90 -11.15 9.64
N GLU A 367 -12.46 -9.90 9.65
CA GLU A 367 -11.09 -9.51 10.04
C GLU A 367 -10.98 -9.06 11.50
N ILE A 368 -12.10 -8.92 12.22
CA ILE A 368 -12.09 -8.29 13.55
C ILE A 368 -11.27 -9.10 14.57
N VAL A 369 -11.33 -10.43 14.51
CA VAL A 369 -10.57 -11.31 15.40
C VAL A 369 -9.10 -11.30 14.99
N SER A 370 -8.81 -11.49 13.71
CA SER A 370 -7.45 -11.49 13.16
C SER A 370 -6.71 -10.20 13.46
N GLU A 371 -7.33 -9.05 13.23
CA GLU A 371 -6.71 -7.76 13.53
C GLU A 371 -6.62 -7.46 15.03
N SER A 372 -7.53 -8.04 15.85
CA SER A 372 -7.38 -7.97 17.31
C SER A 372 -6.19 -8.79 17.79
N PHE A 373 -5.94 -9.96 17.20
CA PHE A 373 -4.76 -10.78 17.48
C PHE A 373 -3.48 -10.08 17.02
N ALA A 374 -3.49 -9.51 15.81
CA ALA A 374 -2.43 -8.69 15.27
C ALA A 374 -1.97 -7.64 16.29
N GLU A 375 -2.90 -6.85 16.83
CA GLU A 375 -2.56 -5.85 17.84
C GLU A 375 -2.19 -6.44 19.20
N TYR A 376 -2.98 -7.37 19.72
CA TYR A 376 -2.80 -7.91 21.07
C TYR A 376 -1.42 -8.53 21.28
N TYR A 377 -0.92 -9.26 20.28
CA TYR A 377 0.35 -9.99 20.39
C TYR A 377 1.57 -9.20 19.87
N SER A 378 1.38 -8.12 19.13
CA SER A 378 2.49 -7.36 18.54
C SER A 378 2.63 -5.91 19.05
N SER A 379 1.61 -5.38 19.72
CA SER A 379 1.64 -4.04 20.34
C SER A 379 2.09 -4.12 21.79
N ALA A 380 2.92 -3.17 22.22
CA ALA A 380 3.28 -3.02 23.63
C ALA A 380 2.10 -2.54 24.50
N ASN A 381 1.10 -1.89 23.90
CA ASN A 381 -0.08 -1.35 24.57
C ASN A 381 -1.32 -1.60 23.71
N PRO A 382 -1.84 -2.85 23.68
CA PRO A 382 -3.02 -3.15 22.90
C PRO A 382 -4.26 -2.44 23.44
N ARG A 383 -5.14 -2.02 22.53
CA ARG A 383 -6.40 -1.36 22.85
C ARG A 383 -7.38 -2.29 23.53
N ASP A 384 -8.29 -1.71 24.31
CA ASP A 384 -9.24 -2.47 25.13
C ASP A 384 -10.23 -3.29 24.29
N LEU A 385 -10.56 -2.83 23.09
CA LEU A 385 -11.35 -3.63 22.14
C LEU A 385 -10.63 -4.94 21.79
N CYS A 386 -9.35 -4.88 21.47
CA CYS A 386 -8.54 -6.05 21.10
C CYS A 386 -8.44 -7.01 22.28
N LYS A 387 -8.17 -6.49 23.48
CA LYS A 387 -8.15 -7.28 24.72
C LYS A 387 -9.46 -8.02 24.92
N LYS A 388 -10.61 -7.33 24.84
CA LYS A 388 -11.94 -7.96 24.99
C LYS A 388 -12.18 -9.09 23.98
N ILE A 389 -11.78 -8.89 22.72
CA ILE A 389 -11.94 -9.90 21.68
C ILE A 389 -11.04 -11.11 21.96
N VAL A 390 -9.78 -10.89 22.33
CA VAL A 390 -8.85 -11.98 22.65
C VAL A 390 -9.26 -12.72 23.93
N ASP A 391 -9.71 -12.00 24.95
CA ASP A 391 -10.25 -12.57 26.20
C ASP A 391 -11.48 -13.44 25.93
N PHE A 392 -12.35 -13.02 25.00
CA PHE A 392 -13.46 -13.86 24.53
C PHE A 392 -12.95 -15.17 23.93
N CYS A 393 -11.98 -15.12 23.00
CA CYS A 393 -11.40 -16.31 22.38
C CYS A 393 -10.71 -17.22 23.41
N LEU A 394 -10.01 -16.65 24.38
CA LEU A 394 -9.41 -17.40 25.49
C LEU A 394 -10.47 -18.10 26.35
N GLY A 395 -11.64 -17.49 26.54
CA GLY A 395 -12.78 -18.07 27.24
C GLY A 395 -13.41 -19.26 26.50
N GLU A 396 -13.41 -19.28 25.16
CA GLU A 396 -13.91 -20.41 24.36
C GLU A 396 -13.11 -21.70 24.57
N ARG A 397 -11.82 -21.60 24.98
CA ARG A 397 -10.99 -22.77 25.31
C ARG A 397 -11.54 -23.63 26.44
N VAL A 398 -12.33 -23.02 27.33
CA VAL A 398 -12.83 -23.63 28.58
C VAL A 398 -14.22 -24.26 28.39
N LYS A 399 -14.82 -24.08 27.21
CA LYS A 399 -16.13 -24.65 26.85
C LYS A 399 -15.95 -25.98 26.12
#